data_AF-A0A972DMU7-F1
#
_entry.id   AF-A0A972DMU7-F1
#
_cell.length_a   1.000
_cell.length_b   1.000
_cell.length_c   1.000
_cell.angle_alpha   90.00
_cell.angle_beta   90.00
_cell.angle_gamma   90.00
#
_symmetry.space_group_name_H-M   'P 1'
#
loop_
_entity.id
_entity.type
_entity.pdbx_description
1 polymer ?
#
loop_
_entity_poly.entity_id
_entity_poly.type
_entity_poly.pdbx_seq_one_letter_code
_entity_poly.pdbx_strand_id
1 'polypeptide(L)'
;MPLFTALLPGANRGAWIALVWLMLLPSLARAEHEGEVQILLLGDSATEASIPRKIAPQEAQFEDVVRILLAAAGDLPPTNVINSGLSGEFIRRLLDSGRYDRAVAKRPGLDYVFIRCGGNDFKKRENFEVNFPKDYHELLAGLRRDHPAAVLFPTTNIPWGTDLEDETAKFLAPIMREKLRRQ
;
A
#
# COMPACT_ATOMS: atom_id res chain seq x y z
N MET A 1 -57.11 -22.28 -24.34
CA MET A 1 -57.94 -21.90 -23.18
C MET A 1 -57.78 -22.97 -22.09
N PRO A 2 -57.71 -22.59 -20.81
CA PRO A 2 -56.47 -22.68 -20.01
C PRO A 2 -56.64 -23.37 -18.65
N LEU A 3 -55.55 -23.63 -17.93
CA LEU A 3 -55.50 -23.61 -16.44
C LEU A 3 -54.02 -23.50 -16.03
N PHE A 4 -53.45 -22.29 -15.97
CA PHE A 4 -53.30 -21.42 -14.80
C PHE A 4 -52.70 -22.07 -13.52
N THR A 5 -51.48 -21.60 -13.21
CA THR A 5 -50.97 -21.22 -11.87
C THR A 5 -50.75 -22.27 -10.78
N ALA A 6 -49.48 -22.50 -10.46
CA ALA A 6 -49.01 -22.52 -9.08
C ALA A 6 -48.03 -21.34 -8.89
N LEU A 7 -48.60 -20.19 -8.54
CA LEU A 7 -47.88 -18.99 -8.13
C LEU A 7 -47.55 -19.17 -6.64
N LEU A 8 -46.27 -19.25 -6.27
CA LEU A 8 -45.84 -19.01 -4.89
C LEU A 8 -46.25 -17.57 -4.51
N PRO A 9 -46.97 -17.35 -3.40
CA PRO A 9 -47.37 -16.02 -2.97
C PRO A 9 -46.20 -15.34 -2.26
N GLY A 10 -45.91 -14.09 -2.66
CA GLY A 10 -45.23 -13.13 -1.79
C GLY A 10 -43.82 -12.67 -2.17
N ALA A 11 -43.24 -13.15 -3.27
CA ALA A 11 -41.94 -12.63 -3.69
C ALA A 11 -42.15 -11.42 -4.62
N ASN A 12 -42.05 -10.21 -4.03
CA ASN A 12 -42.19 -8.94 -4.73
C ASN A 12 -41.24 -8.92 -5.94
N ARG A 13 -41.79 -8.95 -7.16
CA ARG A 13 -40.97 -9.03 -8.40
C ARG A 13 -39.97 -7.88 -8.50
N GLY A 14 -40.29 -6.73 -7.90
CA GLY A 14 -39.37 -5.60 -7.77
C GLY A 14 -38.14 -5.88 -6.91
N ALA A 15 -38.26 -6.75 -5.88
CA ALA A 15 -37.14 -7.12 -5.01
C ALA A 15 -36.13 -8.02 -5.74
N TRP A 16 -36.60 -8.93 -6.60
CA TRP A 16 -35.72 -9.78 -7.41
C TRP A 16 -35.01 -9.00 -8.51
N ILE A 17 -35.71 -8.04 -9.13
CA ILE A 17 -35.10 -7.14 -10.11
C ILE A 17 -34.03 -6.28 -9.42
N ALA A 18 -34.31 -5.72 -8.25
CA ALA A 18 -33.33 -4.95 -7.48
C ALA A 18 -32.10 -5.78 -7.06
N LEU A 19 -32.29 -7.06 -6.69
CA LEU A 19 -31.18 -7.95 -6.33
C LEU A 19 -30.29 -8.28 -7.54
N VAL A 20 -30.88 -8.49 -8.72
CA VAL A 20 -30.15 -8.73 -9.97
C VAL A 20 -29.38 -7.47 -10.41
N TRP A 21 -29.96 -6.28 -10.24
CA TRP A 21 -29.26 -5.00 -10.47
C TRP A 21 -28.10 -4.78 -9.49
N LEU A 22 -28.23 -5.22 -8.23
CA LEU A 22 -27.18 -5.14 -7.23
C LEU A 22 -26.00 -6.09 -7.55
N MET A 23 -26.27 -7.25 -8.14
CA MET A 23 -25.23 -8.19 -8.60
C MET A 23 -24.60 -7.81 -9.95
N LEU A 24 -25.25 -6.94 -10.72
CA LEU A 24 -24.76 -6.43 -12.01
C LEU A 24 -24.00 -5.11 -11.89
N LEU A 25 -23.86 -4.53 -10.69
CA LEU A 25 -22.89 -3.46 -10.46
C LEU A 25 -21.51 -4.06 -10.74
N PRO A 26 -20.84 -3.71 -11.86
CA PRO A 26 -19.44 -4.01 -12.01
C PRO A 26 -18.76 -3.36 -10.81
N SER A 27 -17.76 -4.02 -10.24
CA SER A 27 -16.90 -3.43 -9.23
C SER A 27 -16.33 -2.11 -9.78
N LEU A 28 -17.02 -0.99 -9.53
CA LEU A 28 -16.59 0.34 -9.95
C LEU A 28 -15.17 0.63 -9.43
N ALA A 29 -14.81 0.01 -8.30
CA ALA A 29 -13.47 0.00 -7.75
C ALA A 29 -12.37 -0.45 -8.75
N ARG A 30 -12.67 -1.38 -9.66
CA ARG A 30 -11.69 -1.87 -10.64
C ARG A 30 -11.56 -0.96 -11.87
N ALA A 31 -12.51 -0.05 -12.08
CA ALA A 31 -12.52 0.84 -13.24
C ALA A 31 -11.71 2.13 -13.04
N GLU A 32 -11.35 2.49 -11.79
CA GLU A 32 -10.66 3.76 -11.49
C GLU A 32 -9.32 3.93 -12.21
N HIS A 33 -8.71 2.83 -12.69
CA HIS A 33 -7.43 2.84 -13.40
C HIS A 33 -7.36 1.80 -14.52
N GLU A 34 -8.33 1.80 -15.43
CA GLU A 34 -8.36 0.89 -16.60
C GLU A 34 -8.30 -0.62 -16.26
N GLY A 35 -8.65 -1.01 -15.03
CA GLY A 35 -8.55 -2.40 -14.58
C GLY A 35 -7.25 -2.76 -13.87
N GLU A 36 -6.29 -1.83 -13.79
CA GLU A 36 -4.98 -2.05 -13.18
C GLU A 36 -5.01 -1.95 -11.65
N VAL A 37 -4.35 -2.88 -10.99
CA VAL A 37 -4.09 -2.81 -9.54
C VAL A 37 -3.12 -1.67 -9.25
N GLN A 38 -3.48 -0.77 -8.34
CA GLN A 38 -2.67 0.37 -7.96
C GLN A 38 -1.81 0.09 -6.73
N ILE A 39 -0.49 0.18 -6.91
CA ILE A 39 0.49 -0.07 -5.87
C ILE A 39 1.29 1.20 -5.61
N LEU A 40 1.24 1.71 -4.38
CA LEU A 40 2.08 2.82 -3.93
C LEU A 40 3.32 2.29 -3.18
N LEU A 41 4.50 2.71 -3.63
CA LEU A 41 5.76 2.56 -2.91
C LEU A 41 6.08 3.86 -2.17
N LEU A 42 5.90 3.89 -0.86
CA LEU A 42 6.14 5.06 -0.01
C LEU A 42 7.38 4.86 0.84
N GLY A 43 8.31 5.82 0.83
CA GLY A 43 9.48 5.73 1.70
C GLY A 43 10.59 6.72 1.38
N ASP A 44 11.80 6.40 1.82
CA ASP A 44 12.95 7.29 1.71
C ASP A 44 13.80 7.09 0.42
N SER A 45 15.09 7.40 0.47
CA SER A 45 16.05 7.21 -0.62
C SER A 45 16.10 5.77 -1.16
N ALA A 46 15.87 4.78 -0.29
CA ALA A 46 15.87 3.38 -0.70
C ALA A 46 14.64 3.01 -1.54
N THR A 47 13.56 3.77 -1.39
CA THR A 47 12.36 3.67 -2.24
C THR A 47 12.51 4.55 -3.49
N GLU A 48 13.05 5.76 -3.34
CA GLU A 48 13.26 6.68 -4.47
C GLU A 48 14.19 6.06 -5.53
N ALA A 49 15.21 5.31 -5.07
CA ALA A 49 16.21 4.66 -5.90
C ALA A 49 16.88 5.63 -6.88
N SER A 50 17.25 6.83 -6.40
CA SER A 50 17.76 7.90 -7.25
C SER A 50 19.14 7.61 -7.86
N ILE A 51 19.96 6.75 -7.24
CA ILE A 51 21.28 6.39 -7.77
C ILE A 51 21.14 5.58 -9.08
N PRO A 52 20.43 4.43 -9.13
CA PRO A 52 20.11 3.74 -10.38
C PRO A 52 19.57 4.68 -11.48
N ARG A 53 18.62 5.55 -11.15
CA ARG A 53 18.04 6.53 -12.10
C ARG A 53 19.08 7.46 -12.71
N LYS A 54 20.10 7.86 -11.94
CA LYS A 54 21.16 8.77 -12.41
C LYS A 54 22.21 8.06 -13.24
N ILE A 55 22.60 6.84 -12.86
CA ILE A 55 23.70 6.12 -13.53
C ILE A 55 23.22 5.33 -14.76
N ALA A 56 21.94 4.93 -14.78
CA ALA A 56 21.35 4.11 -15.83
C ALA A 56 19.87 4.50 -16.07
N PRO A 57 19.60 5.73 -16.58
CA PRO A 57 18.24 6.24 -16.73
C PRO A 57 17.38 5.49 -17.77
N GLN A 58 18.01 4.73 -18.67
CA GLN A 58 17.32 3.96 -19.72
C GLN A 58 16.96 2.54 -19.29
N GLU A 59 17.47 2.10 -18.14
CA GLU A 59 17.16 0.78 -17.59
C GLU A 59 15.81 0.80 -16.86
N ALA A 60 15.29 -0.38 -16.55
CA ALA A 60 14.10 -0.50 -15.71
C ALA A 60 14.35 0.13 -14.33
N GLN A 61 13.51 1.08 -13.95
CA GLN A 61 13.58 1.73 -12.63
C GLN A 61 12.88 0.86 -11.58
N PHE A 62 12.96 1.24 -10.29
CA PHE A 62 12.48 0.36 -9.22
C PHE A 62 11.01 -0.07 -9.39
N GLU A 63 10.12 0.87 -9.69
CA GLU A 63 8.71 0.60 -10.01
C GLU A 63 8.53 -0.28 -11.25
N ASP A 64 9.40 -0.14 -12.26
CA ASP A 64 9.35 -0.96 -13.46
C ASP A 64 9.77 -2.39 -13.16
N VAL A 65 10.82 -2.58 -12.35
CA VAL A 65 11.25 -3.90 -11.88
C VAL A 65 10.12 -4.58 -11.11
N VAL A 66 9.44 -3.87 -10.20
CA VAL A 66 8.28 -4.42 -9.48
C VAL A 66 7.17 -4.81 -10.47
N ARG A 67 6.85 -3.95 -11.45
CA ARG A 67 5.85 -4.25 -12.49
C ARG A 67 6.23 -5.48 -13.31
N ILE A 68 7.49 -5.60 -13.73
CA ILE A 68 8.01 -6.75 -14.49
C ILE A 68 7.90 -8.04 -13.67
N LEU A 69 8.28 -8.00 -12.40
CA LEU A 69 8.20 -9.17 -11.52
C LEU A 69 6.75 -9.61 -11.27
N LEU A 70 5.83 -8.66 -11.09
CA LEU A 70 4.41 -8.96 -10.94
C LEU A 70 3.80 -9.51 -12.24
N ALA A 71 4.14 -8.94 -13.39
CA ALA A 71 3.70 -9.46 -14.69
C ALA A 71 4.26 -10.86 -14.97
N ALA A 72 5.49 -11.15 -14.53
CA ALA A 72 6.13 -12.46 -14.70
C ALA A 72 5.47 -13.57 -13.86
N ALA A 73 4.72 -13.23 -12.80
CA ALA A 73 3.93 -14.21 -12.04
C ALA A 73 2.78 -14.81 -12.87
N GLY A 74 2.33 -14.09 -13.91
CA GLY A 74 1.46 -14.61 -14.98
C GLY A 74 -0.04 -14.60 -14.69
N ASP A 75 -0.47 -14.93 -13.46
CA ASP A 75 -1.88 -14.99 -13.06
C ASP A 75 -2.40 -13.69 -12.41
N LEU A 76 -1.51 -12.70 -12.25
CA LEU A 76 -1.83 -11.41 -11.66
C LEU A 76 -2.43 -10.45 -12.70
N PRO A 77 -3.40 -9.59 -12.30
CA PRO A 77 -3.87 -8.52 -13.16
C PRO A 77 -2.74 -7.52 -13.48
N PRO A 78 -2.87 -6.72 -14.55
CA PRO A 78 -1.97 -5.60 -14.81
C PRO A 78 -1.86 -4.68 -13.59
N THR A 79 -0.67 -4.12 -13.38
CA THR A 79 -0.37 -3.32 -12.19
C THR A 79 0.25 -1.98 -12.55
N ASN A 80 -0.30 -0.91 -11.98
CA ASN A 80 0.37 0.37 -11.92
C ASN A 80 1.17 0.47 -10.62
N VAL A 81 2.47 0.70 -10.73
CA VAL A 81 3.36 0.87 -9.58
C VAL A 81 3.83 2.31 -9.52
N ILE A 82 3.48 3.00 -8.44
CA ILE A 82 3.73 4.42 -8.22
C ILE A 82 4.84 4.56 -7.18
N ASN A 83 5.97 5.13 -7.58
CA ASN A 83 7.07 5.41 -6.67
C ASN A 83 6.92 6.81 -6.03
N SER A 84 6.74 6.86 -4.72
CA SER A 84 6.70 8.10 -3.92
C SER A 84 7.85 8.16 -2.91
N GLY A 85 9.00 7.60 -3.27
CA GLY A 85 10.22 7.74 -2.48
C GLY A 85 10.76 9.18 -2.45
N LEU A 86 11.36 9.60 -1.33
CA LEU A 86 12.11 10.86 -1.25
C LEU A 86 13.34 10.73 -0.35
N SER A 87 14.51 11.07 -0.89
CA SER A 87 15.78 11.02 -0.18
C SER A 87 15.75 11.81 1.14
N GLY A 88 16.21 11.15 2.19
CA GLY A 88 16.27 11.72 3.53
C GLY A 88 14.91 11.89 4.22
N GLU A 89 13.82 11.35 3.66
CA GLU A 89 12.51 11.33 4.30
C GLU A 89 12.47 10.43 5.54
N PHE A 90 11.72 10.87 6.54
CA PHE A 90 11.32 10.14 7.73
C PHE A 90 9.87 10.54 8.03
N ILE A 91 9.13 9.73 8.79
CA ILE A 91 7.66 9.80 8.85
C ILE A 91 7.19 11.18 9.32
N ARG A 92 7.81 11.72 10.36
CA ARG A 92 7.41 13.04 10.86
C ARG A 92 7.55 14.14 9.82
N ARG A 93 8.65 14.14 9.06
CA ARG A 93 8.85 15.09 7.96
C ARG A 93 7.81 14.91 6.85
N LEU A 94 7.47 13.67 6.51
CA LEU A 94 6.42 13.37 5.52
C LEU A 94 5.08 14.01 5.92
N LEU A 95 4.71 13.89 7.19
CA LEU A 95 3.46 14.41 7.75
C LEU A 95 3.50 15.94 7.90
N ASP A 96 4.52 16.49 8.56
CA ASP A 96 4.58 17.92 8.91
C ASP A 96 4.79 18.84 7.70
N SER A 97 5.46 18.35 6.65
CA SER A 97 5.67 19.13 5.43
C SER A 97 4.43 19.18 4.51
N GLY A 98 3.34 18.50 4.89
CA GLY A 98 2.17 18.29 4.05
C GLY A 98 2.44 17.46 2.80
N ARG A 99 3.60 16.78 2.70
CA ARG A 99 3.90 15.92 1.56
C ARG A 99 2.95 14.73 1.53
N TYR A 100 2.57 14.18 2.68
CA TYR A 100 1.53 13.16 2.75
C TYR A 100 0.23 13.60 2.04
N ASP A 101 -0.27 14.80 2.33
CA ASP A 101 -1.52 15.29 1.72
C ASP A 101 -1.41 15.45 0.20
N ARG A 102 -0.25 15.92 -0.28
CA ARG A 102 -0.02 16.16 -1.71
C ARG A 102 0.27 14.88 -2.49
N ALA A 103 1.03 13.96 -1.89
CA ALA A 103 1.61 12.82 -2.59
C ALA A 103 0.91 11.49 -2.26
N VAL A 104 0.06 11.43 -1.24
CA VAL A 104 -0.55 10.18 -0.77
C VAL A 104 -2.06 10.33 -0.56
N ALA A 105 -2.52 11.23 0.32
CA ALA A 105 -3.91 11.28 0.79
C ALA A 105 -4.94 11.42 -0.35
N LYS A 106 -4.62 12.21 -1.38
CA LYS A 106 -5.54 12.53 -2.48
C LYS A 106 -5.46 11.58 -3.68
N ARG A 107 -4.72 10.47 -3.57
CA ARG A 107 -4.58 9.51 -4.67
C ARG A 107 -5.82 8.61 -4.76
N PRO A 108 -6.57 8.61 -5.87
CA PRO A 108 -7.73 7.72 -6.00
C PRO A 108 -7.29 6.27 -6.20
N GLY A 109 -8.09 5.33 -5.69
CA GLY A 109 -8.02 3.92 -6.04
C GLY A 109 -6.75 3.16 -5.65
N LEU A 110 -6.05 3.51 -4.57
CA LEU A 110 -4.92 2.71 -4.10
C LEU A 110 -5.39 1.35 -3.57
N ASP A 111 -4.88 0.25 -4.12
CA ASP A 111 -5.15 -1.12 -3.65
C ASP A 111 -4.11 -1.59 -2.63
N TYR A 112 -2.84 -1.21 -2.84
CA TYR A 112 -1.72 -1.63 -2.00
C TYR A 112 -0.79 -0.47 -1.69
N VAL A 113 -0.34 -0.37 -0.44
CA VAL A 113 0.65 0.62 -0.01
C VAL A 113 1.80 -0.08 0.71
N PHE A 114 2.97 -0.09 0.08
CA PHE A 114 4.22 -0.54 0.70
C PHE A 114 4.89 0.63 1.42
N ILE A 115 5.10 0.49 2.72
CA ILE A 115 5.63 1.55 3.59
C ILE A 115 7.05 1.16 3.99
N ARG A 116 8.03 1.87 3.46
CA ARG A 116 9.47 1.63 3.65
C ARG A 116 10.14 2.86 4.27
N CYS A 117 9.79 3.08 5.54
CA CYS A 117 10.33 4.13 6.40
C CYS A 117 11.02 3.52 7.61
N GLY A 118 11.95 4.26 8.21
CA GLY A 118 12.60 3.87 9.46
C GLY A 118 14.09 4.25 9.52
N GLY A 119 14.79 4.27 8.39
CA GLY A 119 16.26 4.38 8.39
C GLY A 119 16.68 5.80 8.76
N ASN A 120 16.04 6.78 8.12
CA ASN A 120 16.19 8.18 8.51
C ASN A 120 15.46 8.51 9.81
N ASP A 121 14.37 7.82 10.15
CA ASP A 121 13.70 7.99 11.44
C ASP A 121 14.65 7.65 12.59
N PHE A 122 15.36 6.52 12.51
CA PHE A 122 16.36 6.14 13.50
C PHE A 122 17.48 7.19 13.64
N LYS A 123 17.93 7.76 12.52
CA LYS A 123 19.02 8.76 12.51
C LYS A 123 18.60 10.16 12.96
N LYS A 124 17.34 10.55 12.73
CA LYS A 124 16.90 11.95 12.83
C LYS A 124 15.79 12.17 13.86
N ARG A 125 15.03 11.13 14.22
CA ARG A 125 13.92 11.27 15.15
C ARG A 125 14.43 11.15 16.59
N GLU A 126 14.27 12.23 17.35
CA GLU A 126 14.54 12.25 18.78
C GLU A 126 13.70 11.21 19.52
N ASN A 127 14.24 10.61 20.58
CA ASN A 127 13.58 9.56 21.37
C ASN A 127 12.90 8.50 20.48
N PHE A 128 13.67 7.98 19.51
CA PHE A 128 13.18 7.08 18.46
C PHE A 128 12.26 5.98 18.97
N GLU A 129 12.68 5.25 20.01
CA GLU A 129 11.91 4.13 20.58
C GLU A 129 10.50 4.53 21.06
N VAL A 130 10.30 5.79 21.46
CA VAL A 130 9.00 6.32 21.91
C VAL A 130 8.25 6.98 20.77
N ASN A 131 8.96 7.71 19.91
CA ASN A 131 8.36 8.59 18.93
C ASN A 131 8.07 7.90 17.60
N PHE A 132 8.95 7.03 17.13
CA PHE A 132 8.76 6.34 15.87
C PHE A 132 7.50 5.47 15.85
N PRO A 133 7.18 4.66 16.89
CA PRO A 133 5.92 3.93 16.91
C PRO A 133 4.70 4.85 16.82
N LYS A 134 4.72 6.02 17.48
CA LYS A 134 3.63 7.00 17.44
C LYS A 134 3.47 7.60 16.05
N ASP A 135 4.55 8.07 15.45
CA ASP A 135 4.54 8.61 14.09
C ASP A 135 4.06 7.55 13.08
N TYR A 136 4.51 6.30 13.23
CA TYR A 136 4.12 5.20 12.37
C TYR A 136 2.62 4.89 12.51
N HIS A 137 2.09 4.89 13.73
CA HIS A 137 0.66 4.73 13.97
C HIS A 137 -0.16 5.90 13.39
N GLU A 138 0.32 7.13 13.47
CA GLU A 138 -0.30 8.30 12.85
C GLU A 138 -0.34 8.16 11.32
N LEU A 139 0.76 7.73 10.70
CA LEU A 139 0.82 7.46 9.26
C LEU A 139 -0.18 6.37 8.86
N LEU A 140 -0.22 5.25 9.59
CA LEU A 140 -1.18 4.17 9.33
C LEU A 140 -2.63 4.63 9.50
N ALA A 141 -2.91 5.47 10.51
CA ALA A 141 -4.25 6.02 10.72
C ALA A 141 -4.66 6.93 9.57
N GLY A 142 -3.75 7.78 9.08
CA GLY A 142 -3.97 8.58 7.88
C GLY A 142 -4.27 7.71 6.66
N LEU A 143 -3.42 6.72 6.40
CA LEU A 143 -3.57 5.82 5.25
C LEU A 143 -4.90 5.07 5.29
N ARG A 144 -5.34 4.57 6.46
CA ARG A 144 -6.63 3.89 6.60
C ARG A 144 -7.84 4.82 6.44
N ARG A 145 -7.71 6.08 6.86
CA ARG A 145 -8.78 7.07 6.69
C ARG A 145 -8.93 7.43 5.21
N ASP A 146 -7.82 7.66 4.53
CA ASP A 146 -7.82 8.21 3.18
C ASP A 146 -7.93 7.10 2.12
N HIS A 147 -7.44 5.88 2.42
CA HIS A 147 -7.46 4.70 1.54
C HIS A 147 -8.00 3.46 2.29
N PRO A 148 -9.29 3.44 2.70
CA PRO A 148 -9.84 2.40 3.56
C PRO A 148 -9.86 1.00 2.94
N ALA A 149 -9.84 0.90 1.61
CA ALA A 149 -9.78 -0.37 0.89
C ALA A 149 -8.34 -0.88 0.68
N ALA A 150 -7.32 -0.03 0.86
CA ALA A 150 -5.95 -0.40 0.58
C ALA A 150 -5.39 -1.37 1.62
N VAL A 151 -4.68 -2.39 1.15
CA VAL A 151 -3.87 -3.25 2.00
C VAL A 151 -2.54 -2.55 2.28
N LEU A 152 -2.25 -2.34 3.56
CA LEU A 152 -1.02 -1.68 4.01
C LEU A 152 0.04 -2.72 4.33
N PHE A 153 1.20 -2.62 3.69
CA PHE A 153 2.37 -3.47 3.94
C PHE A 153 3.49 -2.66 4.61
N PRO A 154 3.59 -2.70 5.95
CA PRO A 154 4.81 -2.32 6.64
C PRO A 154 5.97 -3.19 6.14
N THR A 155 6.95 -2.56 5.51
CA THR A 155 8.16 -3.26 5.06
C THR A 155 9.28 -3.07 6.06
N THR A 156 10.14 -4.08 6.17
CA THR A 156 11.36 -3.97 6.95
C THR A 156 12.36 -3.08 6.21
N ASN A 157 13.09 -2.25 6.93
CA ASN A 157 14.30 -1.70 6.36
C ASN A 157 15.25 -2.85 6.02
N ILE A 158 15.85 -2.76 4.84
CA ILE A 158 17.05 -3.56 4.54
C ILE A 158 18.13 -3.12 5.53
N PRO A 159 18.90 -4.02 6.12
CA PRO A 159 20.08 -3.61 6.88
C PRO A 159 21.06 -2.81 6.00
N TRP A 160 21.58 -1.69 6.50
CA TRP A 160 22.51 -0.78 5.83
C TRP A 160 23.81 -0.62 6.64
N GLY A 161 24.62 -1.69 6.69
CA GLY A 161 25.91 -1.68 7.39
C GLY A 161 26.81 -2.86 6.99
N THR A 162 28.09 -2.80 7.35
CA THR A 162 29.03 -3.93 7.19
C THR A 162 28.80 -5.04 8.21
N ASP A 163 28.04 -4.75 9.27
CA ASP A 163 27.66 -5.69 10.32
C ASP A 163 26.13 -5.92 10.29
N LEU A 164 25.73 -6.87 9.43
CA LEU A 164 24.32 -7.24 9.23
C LEU A 164 23.71 -7.88 10.49
N GLU A 165 24.53 -8.41 11.40
CA GLU A 165 24.09 -9.07 12.64
C GLU A 165 23.62 -8.05 13.67
N ASP A 166 24.35 -6.97 13.87
CA ASP A 166 23.97 -5.86 14.77
C ASP A 166 22.68 -5.17 14.31
N GLU A 167 22.51 -4.98 13.00
CA GLU A 167 21.31 -4.38 12.45
C GLU A 167 20.08 -5.29 12.52
N THR A 168 20.25 -6.60 12.30
CA THR A 168 19.18 -7.59 12.49
C THR A 168 18.72 -7.59 13.94
N ALA A 169 19.65 -7.51 14.90
CA ALA A 169 19.34 -7.46 16.32
C ALA A 169 18.60 -6.16 16.73
N LYS A 170 18.93 -5.02 16.11
CA LYS A 170 18.35 -3.70 16.43
C LYS A 170 17.03 -3.41 15.73
N PHE A 171 16.88 -3.80 14.45
CA PHE A 171 15.72 -3.45 13.64
C PHE A 171 14.71 -4.58 13.48
N LEU A 172 15.18 -5.81 13.22
CA LEU A 172 14.28 -6.93 12.89
C LEU A 172 13.82 -7.68 14.14
N ALA A 173 14.72 -7.91 15.10
CA ALA A 173 14.42 -8.71 16.28
C ALA A 173 13.34 -8.11 17.21
N PRO A 174 13.26 -6.78 17.44
CA PRO A 174 12.15 -6.20 18.22
C PRO A 174 10.80 -6.33 17.51
N ILE A 175 10.77 -6.11 16.19
CA ILE A 175 9.55 -6.19 15.36
C ILE A 175 9.04 -7.64 15.28
N MET A 176 9.93 -8.61 15.08
CA MET A 176 9.58 -10.03 15.06
C MET A 176 9.08 -10.52 16.42
N ARG A 177 9.68 -10.06 17.53
CA ARG A 177 9.24 -10.40 18.89
C ARG A 177 7.85 -9.85 19.23
N GLU A 178 7.53 -8.63 18.80
CA GLU A 178 6.19 -8.05 18.96
C GLU A 178 5.13 -8.84 18.16
N LYS A 179 5.48 -9.30 16.95
CA LYS A 179 4.57 -10.09 16.10
C LYS A 179 4.28 -11.49 16.67
N LEU A 180 5.27 -12.12 17.30
CA LEU A 180 5.13 -13.41 17.99
C LEU A 180 4.36 -13.31 19.32
N ARG A 181 4.36 -12.15 20.00
CA ARG A 181 3.54 -11.94 21.22
C ARG A 181 2.05 -11.73 20.95
N ARG A 182 1.67 -11.50 19.68
CA ARG A 182 0.29 -11.20 19.27
C ARG A 182 -0.39 -12.37 18.54
N GLN A 183 0.24 -13.55 18.53
CA GLN A 183 -0.34 -14.84 18.13
C GLN A 183 -0.59 -15.69 19.37
#